data_AF-A0A950RFU7-F1
#
_entry.id   AF-A0A950RFU7-F1
#
_cell.length_a   1.000
_cell.length_b   1.000
_cell.length_c   1.000
_cell.angle_alpha   90.00
_cell.angle_beta   90.00
_cell.angle_gamma   90.00
#
_symmetry.space_group_name_H-M   'P 1'
#
loop_
_entity.id
_entity.type
_entity.pdbx_description
1 polymer ?
#
loop_
_entity_poly.entity_id
_entity_poly.type
_entity_poly.pdbx_seq_one_letter_code
_entity_poly.pdbx_strand_id
1 'polypeptide(L)'
;MPKTAFQVDLAKPPESAPIKTMNRWHPDIPMVETFKPGAEFRVECFDWTGGQIHDSDTANDIRDVNLTKVHYLSGPFGVEGAEPGDLLVVDLLDIGYLPDSPWGFTGIFAKENGGGFLVDHYPEAKKAIWKFHGMYTDSRHVPGVRWPGIIHPGLIGCLPDRKLLDTANKREAELIATNPERVPPLAAPPFAETALMGQMTGREAQDAAKEAWRTVPPREHGGNCDIKNLS
;
A
#
# COMPACT_ATOMS: atom_id res chain seq x y z
N MET A 1 1.22 23.06 13.21
CA MET A 1 1.26 21.80 12.45
C MET A 1 1.17 20.66 13.46
N PRO A 2 0.33 19.65 13.21
CA PRO A 2 0.22 18.49 14.09
C PRO A 2 1.56 17.75 14.18
N LYS A 3 1.76 16.97 15.24
CA LYS A 3 2.94 16.10 15.40
C LYS A 3 3.00 15.13 14.22
N THR A 4 4.17 14.99 13.59
CA THR A 4 4.42 13.89 12.64
C THR A 4 4.68 12.61 13.45
N ALA A 5 3.73 11.67 13.45
CA ALA A 5 3.83 10.39 14.15
C ALA A 5 4.70 9.37 13.42
N PHE A 6 4.78 9.48 12.10
CA PHE A 6 5.58 8.60 11.25
C PHE A 6 6.20 9.43 10.14
N GLN A 7 7.52 9.42 10.07
CA GLN A 7 8.31 10.19 9.10
C GLN A 7 8.99 9.23 8.13
N VAL A 8 9.06 9.61 6.85
CA VAL A 8 9.75 8.81 5.83
C VAL A 8 10.96 9.56 5.28
N ASP A 9 11.97 8.80 4.88
CA ASP A 9 13.14 9.32 4.16
C ASP A 9 13.12 8.74 2.74
N LEU A 10 12.63 9.54 1.78
CA LEU A 10 12.48 9.10 0.39
C LEU A 10 13.83 8.86 -0.32
N ALA A 11 14.95 9.29 0.27
CA ALA A 11 16.28 9.00 -0.28
C ALA A 11 16.77 7.58 0.07
N LYS A 12 16.01 6.83 0.88
CA LYS A 12 16.38 5.50 1.36
C LYS A 12 15.25 4.49 1.13
N PRO A 13 15.59 3.20 0.95
CA PRO A 13 14.58 2.17 0.83
C PRO A 13 13.82 2.01 2.16
N PRO A 14 12.49 1.73 2.13
CA PRO A 14 11.68 1.59 3.35
C PRO A 14 12.24 0.57 4.36
N GLU A 15 12.90 -0.48 3.87
CA GLU A 15 13.49 -1.54 4.70
C GLU A 15 14.65 -1.05 5.60
N SER A 16 15.27 0.08 5.26
CA SER A 16 16.38 0.67 6.00
C SER A 16 15.93 1.71 7.05
N ALA A 17 14.63 2.04 7.09
CA ALA A 17 14.10 2.98 8.05
C ALA A 17 14.23 2.43 9.50
N PRO A 18 14.56 3.29 10.49
CA PRO A 18 14.64 2.87 11.88
C PRO A 18 13.27 2.43 12.42
N ILE A 19 12.22 3.19 12.10
CA ILE A 19 10.83 2.78 12.27
C ILE A 19 10.38 2.24 10.92
N LYS A 20 10.33 0.91 10.82
CA LYS A 20 9.92 0.23 9.59
C LYS A 20 8.43 0.40 9.30
N THR A 21 8.11 0.66 8.04
CA THR A 21 6.77 0.41 7.49
C THR A 21 6.42 -1.08 7.57
N MET A 22 5.15 -1.43 7.37
CA MET A 22 4.74 -2.82 7.15
C MET A 22 4.21 -3.02 5.72
N ASN A 23 4.35 -4.22 5.14
CA ASN A 23 3.76 -4.54 3.84
C ASN A 23 2.93 -5.83 3.82
N ARG A 24 2.55 -6.30 5.01
CA ARG A 24 1.65 -7.41 5.22
C ARG A 24 0.65 -7.06 6.33
N TRP A 25 -0.51 -7.72 6.31
CA TRP A 25 -1.42 -7.70 7.45
C TRP A 25 -1.20 -8.94 8.32
N HIS A 26 -0.98 -8.73 9.61
CA HIS A 26 -0.85 -9.80 10.59
C HIS A 26 -1.20 -9.26 11.99
N PRO A 27 -1.94 -10.01 12.83
CA PRO A 27 -2.40 -9.53 14.14
C PRO A 27 -1.24 -9.15 15.08
N ASP A 28 -0.11 -9.83 14.94
CA ASP A 28 1.01 -9.71 15.88
C ASP A 28 2.01 -8.58 15.52
N ILE A 29 1.74 -7.79 14.48
CA ILE A 29 2.61 -6.64 14.14
C ILE A 29 2.48 -5.58 15.25
N PRO A 30 3.57 -5.20 15.94
CA PRO A 30 3.50 -4.24 17.03
C PRO A 30 3.11 -2.85 16.55
N MET A 31 2.38 -2.12 17.39
CA MET A 31 2.08 -0.70 17.18
C MET A 31 3.36 0.13 17.17
N VAL A 32 3.46 1.11 16.27
CA VAL A 32 4.59 2.04 16.20
C VAL A 32 4.49 3.11 17.29
N GLU A 33 3.27 3.55 17.59
CA GLU A 33 2.93 4.49 18.65
C GLU A 33 1.45 4.27 19.04
N THR A 34 1.11 4.52 20.30
CA THR A 34 -0.27 4.46 20.81
C THR A 34 -0.74 5.85 21.21
N PHE A 35 -1.94 6.23 20.76
CA PHE A 35 -2.54 7.53 21.00
C PHE A 35 -3.83 7.43 21.81
N LYS A 36 -4.22 8.54 22.44
CA LYS A 36 -5.53 8.66 23.07
C LYS A 36 -6.62 8.93 22.03
N PRO A 37 -7.86 8.48 22.24
CA PRO A 37 -9.00 8.92 21.44
C PRO A 37 -9.06 10.45 21.32
N GLY A 38 -9.31 10.95 20.10
CA GLY A 38 -9.31 12.38 19.80
C GLY A 38 -7.93 12.99 19.50
N ALA A 39 -6.87 12.20 19.46
CA ALA A 39 -5.55 12.69 19.03
C ALA A 39 -5.52 13.03 17.53
N GLU A 40 -4.83 14.11 17.20
CA GLU A 40 -4.55 14.54 15.83
C GLU A 40 -3.05 14.46 15.54
N PHE A 41 -2.68 13.81 14.44
CA PHE A 41 -1.29 13.65 14.04
C PHE A 41 -1.17 13.52 12.52
N ARG A 42 0.04 13.75 12.02
CA ARG A 42 0.42 13.58 10.61
C ARG A 42 1.19 12.28 10.42
N VAL A 43 0.89 11.59 9.32
CA VAL A 43 1.58 10.38 8.89
C VAL A 43 2.19 10.66 7.53
N GLU A 44 3.49 10.47 7.38
CA GLU A 44 4.13 10.45 6.07
C GLU A 44 4.17 9.01 5.53
N CYS A 45 4.07 8.88 4.22
CA CYS A 45 4.00 7.59 3.53
C CYS A 45 5.00 7.56 2.37
N PHE A 46 5.58 6.39 2.11
CA PHE A 46 6.16 6.11 0.81
C PHE A 46 5.06 5.98 -0.24
N ASP A 47 5.41 6.10 -1.52
CA ASP A 47 4.54 5.53 -2.54
C ASP A 47 4.44 4.01 -2.34
N TRP A 48 3.36 3.40 -2.81
CA TRP A 48 3.09 1.99 -2.58
C TRP A 48 4.20 1.02 -3.01
N THR A 49 5.05 1.41 -3.96
CA THR A 49 6.18 0.59 -4.43
C THR A 49 7.46 0.80 -3.63
N GLY A 50 7.51 1.81 -2.77
CA GLY A 50 8.70 2.15 -1.99
C GLY A 50 9.84 2.71 -2.85
N GLY A 51 9.52 3.49 -3.89
CA GLY A 51 10.50 4.12 -4.77
C GLY A 51 11.00 3.25 -5.93
N GLN A 52 10.32 2.16 -6.29
CA GLN A 52 10.74 1.34 -7.44
C GLN A 52 10.48 2.03 -8.79
N ILE A 53 9.52 2.97 -8.82
CA ILE A 53 9.12 3.69 -10.03
C ILE A 53 9.76 5.08 -10.03
N HIS A 54 10.29 5.49 -11.18
CA HIS A 54 11.04 6.72 -11.34
C HIS A 54 10.34 7.69 -12.29
N ASP A 55 10.56 8.99 -12.07
CA ASP A 55 10.20 10.03 -13.03
C ASP A 55 11.11 9.96 -14.26
N SER A 56 10.72 9.11 -15.21
CA SER A 56 11.43 8.86 -16.46
C SER A 56 10.47 8.51 -17.59
N ASP A 57 10.95 8.57 -18.83
CA ASP A 57 10.15 8.34 -20.03
C ASP A 57 10.24 6.89 -20.54
N THR A 58 10.54 5.96 -19.64
CA THR A 58 10.58 4.51 -19.89
C THR A 58 9.64 3.77 -18.96
N ALA A 59 8.93 2.76 -19.47
CA ALA A 59 8.04 1.92 -18.68
C ALA A 59 8.73 0.64 -18.15
N ASN A 60 10.05 0.53 -18.26
CA ASN A 60 10.77 -0.67 -17.80
C ASN A 60 10.62 -0.89 -16.29
N ASP A 61 10.61 0.17 -15.49
CA ASP A 61 10.37 0.08 -14.05
C ASP A 61 8.97 -0.43 -13.72
N ILE A 62 7.94 -0.06 -14.50
CA ILE A 62 6.60 -0.66 -14.39
C ILE A 62 6.60 -2.13 -14.81
N ARG A 63 7.35 -2.50 -15.85
CA ARG A 63 7.46 -3.89 -16.30
C ARG A 63 8.13 -4.77 -15.24
N ASP A 64 9.18 -4.26 -14.61
CA ASP A 64 10.11 -5.04 -13.76
C ASP A 64 9.86 -4.86 -12.26
N VAL A 65 8.88 -4.03 -11.86
CA VAL A 65 8.56 -3.79 -10.45
C VAL A 65 8.30 -5.10 -9.71
N ASN A 66 8.86 -5.24 -8.52
CA ASN A 66 8.60 -6.40 -7.68
C ASN A 66 7.28 -6.20 -6.93
N LEU A 67 6.18 -6.67 -7.52
CA LEU A 67 4.85 -6.61 -6.93
C LEU A 67 4.69 -7.43 -5.65
N THR A 68 5.67 -8.25 -5.24
CA THR A 68 5.60 -8.94 -3.93
C THR A 68 5.90 -8.00 -2.75
N LYS A 69 6.58 -6.87 -3.01
CA LYS A 69 6.94 -5.86 -2.01
C LYS A 69 5.79 -4.93 -1.63
N VAL A 70 4.84 -4.68 -2.53
CA VAL A 70 3.75 -3.72 -2.27
C VAL A 70 2.79 -4.23 -1.20
N HIS A 71 2.14 -3.36 -0.43
CA HIS A 71 2.26 -1.89 -0.31
C HIS A 71 3.05 -1.53 0.96
N TYR A 72 3.92 -0.52 0.94
CA TYR A 72 4.59 -0.05 2.17
C TYR A 72 3.67 0.89 2.96
N LEU A 73 3.17 0.41 4.09
CA LEU A 73 2.22 1.08 4.97
C LEU A 73 2.90 1.68 6.19
N SER A 74 2.57 2.93 6.49
CA SER A 74 2.96 3.62 7.72
C SER A 74 2.02 3.25 8.86
N GLY A 75 2.55 2.65 9.92
CA GLY A 75 1.79 2.12 11.05
C GLY A 75 2.28 0.71 11.44
N PRO A 76 1.49 -0.04 12.21
CA PRO A 76 0.15 0.28 12.70
C PRO A 76 0.19 1.24 13.91
N PHE A 77 -0.85 2.06 14.09
CA PHE A 77 -0.99 2.97 15.24
C PHE A 77 -2.02 2.42 16.22
N GLY A 78 -1.69 2.41 17.51
CA GLY A 78 -2.59 1.99 18.57
C GLY A 78 -3.50 3.12 19.04
N VAL A 79 -4.68 2.77 19.54
CA VAL A 79 -5.59 3.70 20.22
C VAL A 79 -5.89 3.16 21.62
N GLU A 80 -5.62 3.97 22.65
CA GLU A 80 -5.87 3.59 24.04
C GLU A 80 -7.35 3.23 24.24
N GLY A 81 -7.60 2.03 24.75
CA GLY A 81 -8.95 1.54 25.06
C GLY A 81 -9.74 1.00 23.87
N ALA A 82 -9.18 0.92 22.66
CA ALA A 82 -9.85 0.28 21.52
C ALA A 82 -9.88 -1.25 21.69
N GLU A 83 -11.05 -1.85 21.54
CA GLU A 83 -11.28 -3.29 21.71
C GLU A 83 -11.89 -3.95 20.45
N PRO A 84 -11.74 -5.29 20.27
CA PRO A 84 -12.42 -6.01 19.21
C PRO A 84 -13.95 -5.81 19.27
N GLY A 85 -14.53 -5.28 18.20
CA GLY A 85 -15.96 -4.96 18.10
C GLY A 85 -16.27 -3.47 18.09
N ASP A 86 -15.31 -2.62 18.46
CA ASP A 86 -15.44 -1.17 18.34
C ASP A 86 -15.36 -0.69 16.89
N LEU A 87 -15.85 0.52 16.67
CA LEU A 87 -15.60 1.30 15.45
C LEU A 87 -14.54 2.36 15.73
N LEU A 88 -13.46 2.33 14.95
CA LEU A 88 -12.50 3.42 14.94
C LEU A 88 -12.97 4.51 13.98
N VAL A 89 -13.32 5.68 14.52
CA VAL A 89 -13.65 6.87 13.72
C VAL A 89 -12.35 7.59 13.37
N VAL A 90 -12.10 7.80 12.09
CA VAL A 90 -10.92 8.50 11.57
C VAL A 90 -11.39 9.67 10.71
N ASP A 91 -11.10 10.89 11.15
CA ASP A 91 -11.30 12.09 10.35
C ASP A 91 -10.04 12.36 9.52
N LEU A 92 -10.16 12.26 8.19
CA LEU A 92 -9.10 12.64 7.26
C LEU A 92 -9.12 14.17 7.10
N LEU A 93 -8.33 14.86 7.94
CA LEU A 93 -8.35 16.32 8.01
C LEU A 93 -7.74 17.01 6.78
N ASP A 94 -6.66 16.43 6.23
CA ASP A 94 -5.98 16.89 5.01
C ASP A 94 -5.05 15.80 4.46
N ILE A 95 -4.81 15.80 3.15
CA ILE A 95 -3.88 14.89 2.46
C ILE A 95 -3.15 15.65 1.36
N GLY A 96 -1.84 15.43 1.25
CA GLY A 96 -1.02 16.04 0.21
C GLY A 96 0.26 15.26 -0.09
N TYR A 97 1.02 15.76 -1.07
CA TYR A 97 2.32 15.22 -1.44
C TYR A 97 3.43 15.79 -0.55
N LEU A 98 4.54 15.06 -0.39
CA LEU A 98 5.72 15.58 0.28
C LEU A 98 6.41 16.64 -0.61
N PRO A 99 6.83 17.79 -0.06
CA PRO A 99 7.38 18.89 -0.86
C PRO A 99 8.54 18.51 -1.77
N ASP A 100 9.36 17.54 -1.34
CA ASP A 100 10.53 17.05 -2.09
C ASP A 100 10.18 16.06 -3.21
N SER A 101 8.90 15.66 -3.32
CA SER A 101 8.41 14.75 -4.37
C SER A 101 7.08 15.23 -4.98
N PRO A 102 7.06 16.39 -5.69
CA PRO A 102 5.85 16.97 -6.28
C PRO A 102 5.48 16.30 -7.61
N TRP A 103 5.44 14.97 -7.64
CA TRP A 103 5.08 14.18 -8.81
C TRP A 103 4.52 12.81 -8.41
N GLY A 104 3.82 12.16 -9.33
CA GLY A 104 3.33 10.79 -9.20
C GLY A 104 3.26 10.09 -10.55
N PHE A 105 2.76 8.85 -10.57
CA PHE A 105 2.72 8.04 -11.79
C PHE A 105 1.41 7.28 -11.94
N THR A 106 1.09 6.95 -13.19
CA THR A 106 0.13 5.92 -13.56
C THR A 106 0.89 4.85 -14.34
N GLY A 107 0.63 3.59 -14.02
CA GLY A 107 1.17 2.43 -14.72
C GLY A 107 0.06 1.56 -15.30
N ILE A 108 0.34 0.97 -16.47
CA ILE A 108 -0.32 -0.26 -16.92
C ILE A 108 0.74 -1.34 -16.77
N PHE A 109 0.48 -2.38 -15.98
CA PHE A 109 1.44 -3.47 -15.83
C PHE A 109 1.43 -4.40 -17.04
N ALA A 110 2.57 -5.03 -17.29
CA ALA A 110 2.65 -6.11 -18.26
C ALA A 110 1.75 -7.28 -17.81
N LYS A 111 1.18 -8.02 -18.76
CA LYS A 111 0.34 -9.20 -18.49
C LYS A 111 1.08 -10.22 -17.62
N GLU A 112 2.37 -10.39 -17.86
CA GLU A 112 3.24 -11.33 -17.16
C GLU A 112 3.62 -10.88 -15.74
N ASN A 113 3.40 -9.60 -15.40
CA ASN A 113 3.75 -9.04 -14.10
C ASN A 113 2.64 -8.11 -13.56
N GLY A 114 1.47 -8.70 -13.28
CA GLY A 114 0.35 -8.03 -12.60
C GLY A 114 -0.89 -7.81 -13.46
N GLY A 115 -0.70 -7.42 -14.73
CA GLY A 115 -1.80 -7.12 -15.66
C GLY A 115 -2.71 -5.96 -15.22
N GLY A 116 -3.97 -6.01 -15.63
CA GLY A 116 -4.95 -4.96 -15.34
C GLY A 116 -6.29 -5.22 -16.01
N PHE A 117 -7.23 -4.29 -15.85
CA PHE A 117 -8.61 -4.46 -16.33
C PHE A 117 -8.72 -4.67 -17.85
N LEU A 118 -7.89 -3.97 -18.63
CA LEU A 118 -7.86 -4.05 -20.11
C LEU A 118 -6.61 -4.79 -20.62
N VAL A 119 -6.06 -5.73 -19.85
CA VAL A 119 -4.77 -6.38 -20.15
C VAL A 119 -4.74 -7.12 -21.49
N ASP A 120 -5.88 -7.60 -21.98
CA ASP A 120 -5.94 -8.28 -23.29
C ASP A 120 -5.86 -7.29 -24.48
N HIS A 121 -6.11 -5.99 -24.24
CA HIS A 121 -5.95 -4.94 -25.24
C HIS A 121 -4.60 -4.21 -25.14
N TYR A 122 -4.06 -4.08 -23.91
CA TYR A 122 -2.81 -3.41 -23.61
C TYR A 122 -1.92 -4.32 -22.75
N PRO A 123 -1.34 -5.39 -23.33
CA PRO A 123 -0.59 -6.38 -22.58
C PRO A 123 0.80 -5.91 -22.15
N GLU A 124 1.37 -4.89 -22.81
CA GLU A 124 2.70 -4.36 -22.48
C GLU A 124 2.65 -3.27 -21.41
N ALA A 125 3.70 -3.21 -20.60
CA ALA A 125 3.84 -2.17 -19.58
C ALA A 125 3.84 -0.75 -20.20
N LYS A 126 3.10 0.17 -19.60
CA LYS A 126 3.06 1.61 -19.95
C LYS A 126 3.20 2.46 -18.69
N LYS A 127 3.68 3.68 -18.86
CA LYS A 127 3.82 4.66 -17.76
C LYS A 127 3.41 6.05 -18.23
N ALA A 128 2.75 6.80 -17.36
CA ALA A 128 2.58 8.24 -17.46
C ALA A 128 2.99 8.89 -16.13
N ILE A 129 3.84 9.92 -16.19
CA ILE A 129 4.21 10.73 -15.04
C ILE A 129 3.34 11.98 -14.95
N TRP A 130 2.93 12.31 -13.73
CA TRP A 130 2.09 13.44 -13.34
C TRP A 130 2.88 14.43 -12.49
N LYS A 131 2.81 15.72 -12.79
CA LYS A 131 3.41 16.80 -11.97
C LYS A 131 2.33 17.49 -11.16
N PHE A 132 2.64 17.77 -9.89
CA PHE A 132 1.70 18.41 -8.98
C PHE A 132 1.95 19.91 -8.88
N HIS A 133 0.87 20.69 -8.98
CA HIS A 133 0.85 22.15 -9.00
C HIS A 133 -0.21 22.65 -8.02
N GLY A 134 0.12 22.63 -6.73
CA GLY A 134 -0.87 22.83 -5.67
C GLY A 134 -1.94 21.75 -5.76
N MET A 135 -3.20 22.13 -5.98
CA MET A 135 -4.31 21.17 -6.14
C MET A 135 -4.41 20.55 -7.54
N TYR A 136 -3.68 21.07 -8.54
CA TYR A 136 -3.80 20.63 -9.93
C TYR A 136 -2.70 19.64 -10.33
N THR A 137 -2.98 18.83 -11.33
CA THR A 137 -2.01 17.92 -11.95
C THR A 137 -2.09 17.95 -13.47
N ASP A 138 -0.95 17.72 -14.14
CA ASP A 138 -0.85 17.50 -15.59
C ASP A 138 0.28 16.51 -15.92
N SER A 139 0.29 16.00 -17.16
CA SER A 139 1.29 15.04 -17.63
C SER A 139 1.89 15.44 -18.97
N ARG A 140 3.23 15.36 -19.06
CA ARG A 140 3.95 15.48 -20.34
C ARG A 140 3.60 14.39 -21.36
N HIS A 141 3.02 13.27 -20.90
CA HIS A 141 2.62 12.15 -21.75
C HIS A 141 1.17 12.24 -22.23
N VAL A 142 0.37 13.11 -21.63
CA VAL A 142 -1.06 13.29 -21.94
C VAL A 142 -1.33 14.78 -22.18
N PRO A 143 -0.96 15.31 -23.36
CA PRO A 143 -1.02 16.74 -23.62
C PRO A 143 -2.46 17.28 -23.62
N GLY A 144 -2.62 18.53 -23.18
CA GLY A 144 -3.91 19.22 -23.16
C GLY A 144 -4.81 18.85 -21.97
N VAL A 145 -4.33 18.03 -21.03
CA VAL A 145 -5.11 17.58 -19.87
C VAL A 145 -4.52 18.15 -18.58
N ARG A 146 -5.36 18.87 -17.81
CA ARG A 146 -5.06 19.40 -16.48
C ARG A 146 -6.32 19.42 -15.63
N TRP A 147 -6.25 18.93 -14.40
CA TRP A 147 -7.43 18.84 -13.52
C TRP A 147 -7.06 18.95 -12.03
N PRO A 148 -8.02 19.30 -11.14
CA PRO A 148 -7.80 19.26 -9.70
C PRO A 148 -7.83 17.82 -9.17
N GLY A 149 -6.90 17.48 -8.27
CA GLY A 149 -6.84 16.17 -7.64
C GLY A 149 -8.02 15.91 -6.70
N ILE A 150 -8.51 14.68 -6.70
CA ILE A 150 -9.36 14.14 -5.63
C ILE A 150 -8.41 13.27 -4.79
N ILE A 151 -7.77 13.89 -3.80
CA ILE A 151 -6.66 13.27 -3.06
C ILE A 151 -7.25 12.34 -2.00
N HIS A 152 -6.82 11.09 -1.97
CA HIS A 152 -7.37 10.06 -1.08
C HIS A 152 -6.32 8.98 -0.79
N PRO A 153 -6.42 8.23 0.31
CA PRO A 153 -5.67 7.00 0.48
C PRO A 153 -6.34 5.88 -0.33
N GLY A 154 -5.57 5.19 -1.18
CA GLY A 154 -6.04 3.94 -1.79
C GLY A 154 -6.22 2.83 -0.75
N LEU A 155 -5.39 2.87 0.30
CA LEU A 155 -5.30 1.83 1.32
C LEU A 155 -5.29 2.41 2.73
N ILE A 156 -6.28 2.04 3.53
CA ILE A 156 -6.38 2.35 4.97
C ILE A 156 -7.20 1.27 5.68
N GLY A 157 -6.81 0.87 6.89
CA GLY A 157 -7.53 -0.14 7.68
C GLY A 157 -6.83 -0.52 8.98
N CYS A 158 -7.52 -1.31 9.80
CA CYS A 158 -6.99 -1.84 11.06
C CYS A 158 -6.36 -3.23 10.86
N LEU A 159 -5.52 -3.68 11.81
CA LEU A 159 -5.01 -5.05 11.79
C LEU A 159 -6.17 -6.07 11.87
N PRO A 160 -6.12 -7.19 11.14
CA PRO A 160 -7.09 -8.27 11.29
C PRO A 160 -6.84 -9.04 12.59
N ASP A 161 -7.88 -9.68 13.13
CA ASP A 161 -7.70 -10.71 14.13
C ASP A 161 -7.22 -12.04 13.48
N ARG A 162 -6.85 -13.01 14.31
CA ARG A 162 -6.38 -14.32 13.83
C ARG A 162 -7.42 -15.05 12.99
N LYS A 163 -8.69 -15.02 13.40
CA LYS A 163 -9.78 -15.71 12.70
C LYS A 163 -10.00 -15.15 11.31
N LEU A 164 -10.02 -13.82 11.19
CA LEU A 164 -10.14 -13.12 9.93
C LEU A 164 -8.94 -13.49 9.05
N LEU A 165 -7.71 -13.41 9.58
CA LEU A 165 -6.46 -13.82 8.91
C LEU A 165 -6.58 -15.22 8.26
N ASP A 166 -6.92 -16.21 9.07
CA ASP A 166 -7.00 -17.61 8.64
C ASP A 166 -8.10 -17.81 7.58
N THR A 167 -9.23 -17.10 7.73
CA THR A 167 -10.36 -17.19 6.80
C THR A 167 -9.98 -16.70 5.40
N ALA A 168 -9.31 -15.55 5.27
CA ALA A 168 -8.95 -15.08 3.93
C ALA A 168 -7.79 -15.88 3.32
N ASN A 169 -6.81 -16.31 4.12
CA ASN A 169 -5.76 -17.20 3.63
C ASN A 169 -6.35 -18.47 3.02
N LYS A 170 -7.30 -19.10 3.72
CA LYS A 170 -7.98 -20.31 3.23
C LYS A 170 -8.71 -20.05 1.91
N ARG A 171 -9.61 -19.06 1.86
CA ARG A 171 -10.45 -18.83 0.66
C ARG A 171 -9.63 -18.36 -0.55
N GLU A 172 -8.58 -17.59 -0.33
CA GLU A 172 -7.70 -17.12 -1.42
C GLU A 172 -6.81 -18.25 -1.94
N ALA A 173 -6.32 -19.13 -1.06
CA ALA A 173 -5.62 -20.35 -1.48
C ALA A 173 -6.54 -21.30 -2.27
N GLU A 174 -7.79 -21.47 -1.85
CA GLU A 174 -8.79 -22.26 -2.58
C GLU A 174 -9.05 -21.67 -3.98
N LEU A 175 -9.13 -20.34 -4.11
CA LEU A 175 -9.28 -19.67 -5.40
C LEU A 175 -8.06 -19.92 -6.30
N ILE A 176 -6.84 -19.75 -5.78
CA ILE A 176 -5.60 -20.01 -6.54
C ILE A 176 -5.56 -21.47 -7.02
N ALA A 177 -5.96 -22.42 -6.18
CA ALA A 177 -5.98 -23.84 -6.53
C ALA A 177 -6.91 -24.18 -7.71
N THR A 178 -7.88 -23.34 -8.05
CA THR A 178 -8.74 -23.55 -9.22
C THR A 178 -8.02 -23.34 -10.55
N ASN A 179 -6.97 -22.52 -10.57
CA ASN A 179 -6.13 -22.29 -11.76
C ASN A 179 -4.74 -21.74 -11.33
N PRO A 180 -3.85 -22.60 -10.79
CA PRO A 180 -2.63 -22.16 -10.11
C PRO A 180 -1.60 -21.50 -11.05
N GLU A 181 -1.60 -21.88 -12.33
CA GLU A 181 -0.65 -21.39 -13.34
C GLU A 181 -1.22 -20.21 -14.17
N ARG A 182 -2.34 -19.62 -13.74
CA ARG A 182 -2.96 -18.50 -14.47
C ARG A 182 -2.04 -17.28 -14.46
N VAL A 183 -1.92 -16.64 -15.63
CA VAL A 183 -1.24 -15.35 -15.79
C VAL A 183 -2.23 -14.30 -16.32
N PRO A 184 -2.47 -13.18 -15.60
CA PRO A 184 -2.01 -12.88 -14.23
C PRO A 184 -2.61 -13.84 -13.17
N PRO A 185 -2.03 -13.94 -11.96
CA PRO A 185 -2.55 -14.80 -10.90
C PRO A 185 -3.95 -14.36 -10.43
N LEU A 186 -4.73 -15.30 -9.88
CA LEU A 186 -6.09 -15.03 -9.39
C LEU A 186 -6.11 -14.29 -8.04
N ALA A 187 -5.14 -14.55 -7.18
CA ALA A 187 -4.92 -13.87 -5.90
C ALA A 187 -3.44 -13.88 -5.56
N ALA A 188 -3.05 -13.16 -4.52
CA ALA A 188 -1.66 -13.06 -4.08
C ALA A 188 -1.50 -13.77 -2.73
N PRO A 189 -0.92 -14.99 -2.68
CA PRO A 189 -0.76 -15.73 -1.43
C PRO A 189 0.27 -15.04 -0.51
N PRO A 190 0.31 -15.39 0.79
CA PRO A 190 1.40 -15.01 1.67
C PRO A 190 2.76 -15.29 1.03
N PHE A 191 3.69 -14.35 1.17
CA PHE A 191 5.00 -14.41 0.55
C PHE A 191 6.06 -13.80 1.47
N ALA A 192 6.85 -14.66 2.10
CA ALA A 192 7.73 -14.28 3.20
C ALA A 192 9.01 -13.56 2.75
N GLU A 193 9.55 -13.86 1.56
CA GLU A 193 10.88 -13.37 1.14
C GLU A 193 10.97 -11.84 1.06
N THR A 194 9.85 -11.18 0.75
CA THR A 194 9.76 -9.72 0.67
C THR A 194 8.86 -9.12 1.74
N ALA A 195 8.50 -9.90 2.77
CA ALA A 195 7.68 -9.41 3.87
C ALA A 195 8.48 -8.47 4.78
N LEU A 196 7.94 -7.27 4.97
CA LEU A 196 8.39 -6.29 5.95
C LEU A 196 7.33 -6.23 7.05
N MET A 197 7.64 -6.84 8.20
CA MET A 197 6.70 -7.08 9.31
C MET A 197 6.73 -5.96 10.36
N GLY A 198 6.93 -4.71 9.94
CA GLY A 198 7.03 -3.56 10.84
C GLY A 198 8.16 -3.74 11.87
N GLN A 199 7.81 -3.65 13.16
CA GLN A 199 8.77 -3.74 14.27
C GLN A 199 9.06 -5.19 14.74
N MET A 200 8.44 -6.21 14.13
CA MET A 200 8.76 -7.60 14.47
C MET A 200 10.22 -7.93 14.10
N THR A 201 10.86 -8.79 14.89
CA THR A 201 12.24 -9.24 14.64
C THR A 201 12.42 -10.74 14.85
N GLY A 202 13.55 -11.27 14.37
CA GLY A 202 13.95 -12.65 14.64
C GLY A 202 12.97 -13.70 14.10
N ARG A 203 12.83 -14.79 14.86
CA ARG A 203 12.02 -15.95 14.47
C ARG A 203 10.52 -15.65 14.42
N GLU A 204 10.02 -14.82 15.31
CA GLU A 204 8.61 -14.42 15.35
C GLU A 204 8.22 -13.70 14.04
N ALA A 205 9.05 -12.78 13.57
CA ALA A 205 8.84 -12.12 12.27
C ALA A 205 8.87 -13.12 11.11
N GLN A 206 9.81 -14.07 11.13
CA GLN A 206 9.95 -15.08 10.07
C GLN A 206 8.76 -16.04 10.02
N ASP A 207 8.21 -16.42 11.17
CA ASP A 207 7.07 -17.32 11.25
C ASP A 207 5.78 -16.58 10.84
N ALA A 208 5.55 -15.37 11.35
CA ALA A 208 4.41 -14.53 10.94
C ALA A 208 4.41 -14.21 9.44
N ALA A 209 5.58 -13.93 8.85
CA ALA A 209 5.71 -13.61 7.42
C ALA A 209 5.23 -14.73 6.47
N LYS A 210 5.18 -15.99 6.94
CA LYS A 210 4.73 -17.14 6.14
C LYS A 210 3.21 -17.18 5.95
N GLU A 211 2.47 -16.51 6.83
CA GLU A 211 1.00 -16.51 6.84
C GLU A 211 0.40 -15.11 6.71
N ALA A 212 1.21 -14.06 6.85
CA ALA A 212 0.74 -12.69 6.77
C ALA A 212 0.20 -12.34 5.38
N TRP A 213 -0.96 -11.68 5.34
CA TRP A 213 -1.65 -11.37 4.10
C TRP A 213 -0.89 -10.40 3.23
N ARG A 214 -0.97 -10.61 1.93
CA ARG A 214 -0.71 -9.56 0.95
C ARG A 214 -1.75 -8.45 1.12
N THR A 215 -1.28 -7.21 1.01
CA THR A 215 -2.10 -5.99 1.14
C THR A 215 -2.83 -5.61 -0.16
N VAL A 216 -2.83 -6.50 -1.16
CA VAL A 216 -3.35 -6.22 -2.52
C VAL A 216 -4.88 -6.08 -2.57
N PRO A 217 -5.69 -7.03 -2.06
CA PRO A 217 -7.14 -6.91 -2.18
C PRO A 217 -7.75 -6.13 -1.00
N PRO A 218 -8.90 -5.46 -1.22
CA PRO A 218 -9.76 -5.05 -0.13
C PRO A 218 -10.35 -6.27 0.57
N ARG A 219 -10.57 -6.15 1.88
CA ARG A 219 -11.20 -7.19 2.71
C ARG A 219 -12.18 -6.55 3.68
N GLU A 220 -12.72 -7.36 4.60
CA GLU A 220 -13.74 -6.97 5.57
C GLU A 220 -13.32 -5.78 6.45
N HIS A 221 -12.03 -5.60 6.70
CA HIS A 221 -11.48 -4.49 7.49
C HIS A 221 -11.23 -3.19 6.68
N GLY A 222 -11.66 -3.13 5.43
CA GLY A 222 -11.24 -2.12 4.46
C GLY A 222 -9.95 -2.55 3.77
N GLY A 223 -8.83 -1.91 4.10
CA GLY A 223 -7.55 -2.16 3.44
C GLY A 223 -7.52 -1.47 2.08
N ASN A 224 -7.14 -2.20 1.03
CA ASN A 224 -6.90 -1.62 -0.29
C ASN A 224 -8.20 -1.47 -1.10
N CYS A 225 -9.05 -0.52 -0.70
CA CYS A 225 -10.36 -0.33 -1.32
C CYS A 225 -10.31 0.53 -2.60
N ASP A 226 -9.31 1.40 -2.75
CA ASP A 226 -9.17 2.30 -3.90
C ASP A 226 -10.45 3.12 -4.19
N ILE A 227 -11.13 3.55 -3.13
CA ILE A 227 -12.35 4.37 -3.22
C ILE A 227 -11.96 5.84 -3.27
N LYS A 228 -11.94 6.43 -4.48
CA LYS A 228 -11.59 7.86 -4.68
C LYS A 228 -12.42 8.86 -3.87
N ASN A 229 -13.60 8.45 -3.40
CA ASN A 229 -14.52 9.30 -2.64
C ASN A 229 -14.27 9.24 -1.13
N LEU A 230 -13.31 8.43 -0.66
CA LEU A 230 -12.75 8.50 0.69
C LEU A 230 -11.64 9.57 0.69
N SER A 231 -12.01 10.82 0.42
CA SER A 231 -11.10 11.96 0.16
C SER A 231 -11.40 13.13 1.06
#